data_AF-A0A1H0RYR6-F1
#
_entry.id   AF-A0A1H0RYR6-F1
#
_cell.length_a   1.000
_cell.length_b   1.000
_cell.length_c   1.000
_cell.angle_alpha   90.00
_cell.angle_beta   90.00
_cell.angle_gamma   90.00
#
_symmetry.space_group_name_H-M   'P 1'
#
loop_
_entity.id
_entity.type
_entity.pdbx_description
1 polymer ?
#
loop_
_entity_poly.entity_id
_entity_poly.type
_entity_poly.pdbx_seq_one_letter_code
_entity_poly.pdbx_strand_id
1 'polypeptide(L)'
;MSIYSKLLMTLSFIILFFNAIPTGFIIFYERLGLLFGSLLFTFTNLLGALIVTVIEPKDSETKFYIVLCFTSNLLIACSPLFIQLSAKYIFPTILNKLLFILN
;
A
#
# COMPACT_ATOMS: atom_id res chain seq x y z
N MET A 1 -5.61 13.06 -22.29
CA MET A 1 -4.31 12.74 -21.66
C MET A 1 -3.23 12.46 -22.71
N SER A 2 -1.95 12.81 -22.48
CA SER A 2 -0.86 12.37 -23.37
C SER A 2 -0.62 10.86 -23.20
N ILE A 3 0.01 10.22 -24.19
CA ILE A 3 0.39 8.79 -24.11
C ILE A 3 1.31 8.53 -22.92
N TYR A 4 2.23 9.46 -22.65
CA TYR A 4 3.15 9.40 -21.52
C TYR A 4 2.41 9.35 -20.18
N SER A 5 1.43 10.24 -19.97
CA SER A 5 0.63 10.27 -18.76
C SER A 5 -0.20 9.01 -18.56
N LYS A 6 -0.74 8.42 -19.64
CA LYS A 6 -1.46 7.15 -19.58
C LYS A 6 -0.53 6.01 -19.13
N LEU A 7 0.67 5.92 -19.73
CA LEU A 7 1.66 4.91 -19.36
C LEU A 7 2.08 5.01 -17.89
N LEU A 8 2.34 6.22 -17.40
CA LEU A 8 2.68 6.44 -15.99
C LEU A 8 1.53 6.04 -15.05
N MET A 9 0.29 6.40 -15.40
CA MET A 9 -0.87 6.03 -14.58
C MET A 9 -1.06 4.51 -14.55
N THR A 10 -0.91 3.84 -15.70
CA THR A 10 -0.94 2.38 -15.78
C THR A 10 0.18 1.75 -14.95
N LEU A 11 1.40 2.29 -14.99
CA LEU A 11 2.51 1.80 -14.18
C LEU A 11 2.24 1.93 -12.68
N SER A 12 1.74 3.09 -12.22
CA SER A 12 1.32 3.28 -10.84
C SER A 12 0.23 2.29 -10.43
N PHE A 13 -0.73 2.04 -11.32
CA PHE A 13 -1.80 1.07 -11.07
C PHE A 13 -1.29 -0.37 -11.00
N ILE A 14 -0.31 -0.76 -11.83
CA ILE A 14 0.32 -2.08 -11.77
C ILE A 14 1.06 -2.27 -10.44
N ILE A 15 1.82 -1.27 -10.01
CA ILE A 15 2.51 -1.28 -8.72
C ILE A 15 1.49 -1.46 -7.59
N LEU A 16 0.41 -0.66 -7.62
CA LEU A 16 -0.66 -0.74 -6.64
C LEU A 16 -1.29 -2.14 -6.62
N PHE A 17 -1.68 -2.68 -7.78
CA PHE A 17 -2.34 -3.97 -7.90
C PHE A 17 -1.47 -5.12 -7.41
N PHE A 18 -0.19 -5.13 -7.79
CA PHE A 18 0.76 -6.15 -7.37
C PHE A 18 0.97 -6.15 -5.84
N ASN A 19 1.03 -4.96 -5.24
CA ASN A 19 1.23 -4.80 -3.81
C ASN A 19 -0.06 -4.94 -2.99
N ALA A 20 -1.23 -4.65 -3.56
CA ALA A 20 -2.53 -4.77 -2.89
C ALA A 20 -2.97 -6.23 -2.72
N ILE A 21 -2.57 -7.08 -3.65
CA ILE A 21 -2.91 -8.50 -3.60
C ILE A 21 -1.96 -9.22 -2.63
N PRO A 22 -2.43 -10.28 -1.94
CA PRO A 22 -1.59 -11.09 -1.05
C PRO A 22 -0.26 -11.55 -1.69
N THR A 23 -0.20 -11.65 -3.02
CA THR A 23 0.99 -11.99 -3.78
C THR A 23 2.17 -11.06 -3.50
N GLY A 24 1.95 -9.73 -3.45
CA GLY A 24 3.01 -8.78 -3.12
C GLY A 24 3.53 -9.01 -1.70
N PHE A 25 2.62 -9.20 -0.75
CA PHE A 25 2.97 -9.52 0.63
C PHE A 25 3.80 -10.80 0.72
N ILE A 26 3.39 -11.88 0.06
CA ILE A 26 4.11 -13.17 0.04
C ILE A 26 5.51 -13.01 -0.55
N ILE A 27 5.63 -12.36 -1.71
CA ILE A 27 6.92 -12.20 -2.40
C ILE A 27 7.88 -11.38 -1.56
N PHE A 28 7.43 -10.26 -0.99
CA PHE A 28 8.31 -9.41 -0.21
C PHE A 28 8.62 -10.00 1.16
N TYR A 29 7.64 -10.51 1.90
CA TYR A 29 7.85 -10.96 3.28
C TYR A 29 8.41 -12.37 3.39
N GLU A 30 7.92 -13.32 2.60
CA GLU A 30 8.31 -14.73 2.74
C GLU A 30 9.71 -14.99 2.18
N ARG A 31 10.08 -14.30 1.09
CA ARG A 31 11.37 -14.52 0.43
C ARG A 31 12.49 -13.66 0.99
N LEU A 32 12.19 -12.41 1.38
CA LEU A 32 13.22 -11.46 1.78
C LEU A 32 13.29 -11.24 3.31
N GLY A 33 12.38 -11.86 4.04
CA GLY A 33 12.26 -11.70 5.49
C GLY A 33 11.54 -10.40 5.86
N LEU A 34 11.14 -10.35 7.14
CA LEU A 34 10.16 -9.37 7.62
C LEU A 34 10.59 -7.91 7.48
N LEU A 35 11.87 -7.61 7.72
CA LEU A 35 12.41 -6.24 7.77
C LEU A 35 12.71 -5.69 6.36
N PHE A 36 13.42 -6.48 5.54
CA PHE A 36 13.74 -6.07 4.17
C PHE A 36 12.51 -6.12 3.26
N GLY A 37 11.65 -7.13 3.45
CA GLY A 37 10.37 -7.24 2.76
C GLY A 37 9.45 -6.05 3.03
N SER A 38 9.29 -5.65 4.30
CA SER A 38 8.45 -4.49 4.62
C SER A 38 8.99 -3.19 4.02
N LEU A 39 10.31 -2.98 4.06
CA LEU A 39 10.95 -1.79 3.47
C LEU A 39 10.74 -1.72 1.95
N LEU A 40 10.98 -2.81 1.23
CA LEU A 40 10.79 -2.86 -0.22
C LEU A 40 9.32 -2.73 -0.63
N PHE A 41 8.42 -3.34 0.13
CA PHE A 41 6.98 -3.20 -0.09
C PHE A 41 6.54 -1.74 0.08
N THR A 42 6.96 -1.07 1.16
CA THR A 42 6.68 0.35 1.37
C THR A 42 7.32 1.20 0.28
N PHE A 43 8.58 0.93 -0.08
CA PHE A 43 9.29 1.69 -1.11
C PHE A 43 8.62 1.61 -2.49
N THR A 44 8.23 0.42 -2.93
CA THR A 44 7.58 0.25 -4.24
C THR A 44 6.23 0.96 -4.30
N ASN A 45 5.43 0.91 -3.24
CA ASN A 45 4.19 1.70 -3.17
C ASN A 45 4.44 3.21 -3.15
N LEU A 46 5.46 3.68 -2.42
CA LEU A 46 5.84 5.10 -2.45
C LEU A 46 6.31 5.56 -3.84
N LEU A 47 7.01 4.68 -4.57
CA LEU A 47 7.36 4.93 -5.97
C LEU A 47 6.09 5.04 -6.84
N GLY A 48 5.12 4.15 -6.64
CA GLY A 48 3.80 4.22 -7.29
C GLY A 48 3.06 5.53 -7.02
N ALA A 49 3.12 6.04 -5.78
CA ALA A 49 2.56 7.35 -5.42
C ALA A 49 3.34 8.50 -6.09
N LEU A 50 4.68 8.45 -6.11
CA LEU A 50 5.54 9.45 -6.73
C LEU A 50 5.29 9.56 -8.24
N ILE A 51 5.09 8.44 -8.93
CA ILE A 51 4.81 8.41 -10.38
C ILE A 51 3.56 9.23 -10.73
N VAL A 52 2.58 9.29 -9.82
CA VAL A 52 1.32 9.98 -10.06
C VAL A 52 1.45 11.49 -9.86
N THR A 53 2.43 11.98 -9.10
CA THR A 53 2.61 13.42 -8.85
C THR A 53 3.15 14.18 -10.04
N VAL A 54 3.82 13.51 -10.99
CA VAL A 54 4.33 14.12 -12.23
C VAL A 54 3.30 14.15 -13.36
N ILE A 55 2.08 13.66 -13.11
CA ILE A 55 1.00 13.64 -14.10
C ILE A 55 0.16 14.91 -13.97
N GLU A 56 0.14 15.73 -15.03
CA GLU A 56 -0.72 16.91 -15.07
C GLU A 56 -2.20 16.54 -15.32
N PRO A 57 -3.14 17.01 -14.47
CA PRO A 57 -4.55 16.77 -14.65
C PRO A 57 -5.09 17.63 -15.82
N LYS A 58 -5.73 16.99 -16.80
CA LYS A 58 -6.38 17.69 -17.94
C LYS A 58 -7.87 17.96 -17.74
N ASP A 59 -8.51 17.17 -16.89
CA ASP A 59 -9.96 17.12 -16.70
C ASP A 59 -10.27 16.52 -15.32
N SER A 60 -11.52 16.64 -14.88
CA SER A 60 -11.95 16.19 -13.55
C SER A 60 -11.82 14.69 -13.36
N GLU A 61 -12.02 13.88 -14.41
CA GLU A 61 -11.88 12.42 -14.32
C GLU A 61 -10.42 12.04 -14.14
N THR A 62 -9.52 12.62 -14.94
CA THR A 62 -8.08 12.41 -14.79
C THR A 62 -7.60 12.80 -13.38
N LYS A 63 -8.09 13.93 -12.84
CA LYS A 63 -7.77 14.35 -11.47
C LYS A 63 -8.25 13.32 -10.43
N PHE A 64 -9.43 12.76 -10.60
CA PHE A 64 -9.95 11.72 -9.71
C PHE A 64 -9.03 10.49 -9.70
N TYR A 65 -8.62 9.98 -10.85
CA TYR A 65 -7.74 8.80 -10.93
C TYR A 65 -6.34 9.04 -10.36
N ILE A 66 -5.79 10.25 -10.55
CA ILE A 66 -4.53 10.66 -9.93
C ILE A 66 -4.66 10.61 -8.40
N VAL A 67 -5.69 11.24 -7.84
CA VAL A 67 -5.91 11.23 -6.39
C VAL A 67 -6.13 9.81 -5.88
N LEU A 68 -6.93 9.01 -6.57
CA LEU A 68 -7.21 7.62 -6.20
C LEU A 68 -5.92 6.78 -6.18
N CYS A 69 -5.10 6.83 -7.23
CA CYS A 69 -3.86 6.06 -7.29
C CYS A 69 -2.86 6.52 -6.25
N PHE A 70 -2.72 7.84 -6.05
CA PHE A 70 -1.81 8.41 -5.05
C PHE A 70 -2.19 7.98 -3.63
N THR A 71 -3.45 8.19 -3.25
CA THR A 71 -3.96 7.85 -1.91
C THR A 71 -3.95 6.35 -1.65
N SER A 72 -4.30 5.54 -2.65
CA SER A 72 -4.28 4.08 -2.52
C SER A 72 -2.87 3.55 -2.33
N ASN A 73 -1.89 4.05 -3.10
CA ASN A 73 -0.49 3.64 -2.93
C ASN A 73 0.03 4.02 -1.54
N LEU A 74 -0.29 5.22 -1.05
CA LEU A 74 0.08 5.63 0.31
C LEU A 74 -0.55 4.75 1.39
N LEU A 75 -1.84 4.44 1.25
CA LEU A 75 -2.55 3.59 2.22
C LEU A 75 -1.91 2.21 2.29
N ILE A 76 -1.59 1.62 1.13
CA ILE A 76 -0.93 0.32 1.06
C ILE A 76 0.51 0.41 1.60
N ALA A 77 1.26 1.46 1.29
CA ALA A 77 2.62 1.67 1.82
C ALA A 77 2.66 1.66 3.36
N CYS A 78 1.60 2.13 4.01
CA CYS A 78 1.45 2.15 5.47
C CYS A 78 0.92 0.84 6.07
N SER A 79 0.41 -0.09 5.25
CA SER A 79 -0.18 -1.34 5.74
C SER A 79 0.78 -2.25 6.53
N PRO A 80 2.10 -2.37 6.20
CA PRO A 80 3.07 -3.06 7.05
C PRO A 80 3.09 -2.58 8.49
N LEU A 81 3.16 -1.25 8.67
CA LEU A 81 3.24 -0.62 9.97
C LEU A 81 1.93 -0.80 10.73
N PHE A 82 0.79 -0.65 10.04
CA PHE A 82 -0.51 -0.87 10.64
C PHE A 82 -0.68 -2.31 11.16
N ILE A 83 -0.26 -3.31 10.37
CA ILE A 83 -0.34 -4.73 10.76
C ILE A 83 0.58 -5.00 11.95
N GLN A 84 1.82 -4.52 11.93
CA GLN A 84 2.79 -4.72 13.02
C GLN A 84 2.32 -4.06 14.32
N LEU A 85 1.82 -2.82 14.27
CA LEU A 85 1.28 -2.11 15.42
C LEU A 85 0.03 -2.81 15.97
N SER A 86 -0.87 -3.25 15.08
CA SER A 86 -2.08 -3.98 15.47
C SER A 86 -1.73 -5.29 16.15
N ALA A 87 -0.80 -6.07 15.58
CA ALA A 87 -0.34 -7.33 16.15
C ALA A 87 0.32 -7.14 17.53
N LYS A 88 1.05 -6.04 17.74
CA LYS A 88 1.77 -5.79 19.00
C LYS A 88 0.90 -5.21 20.12
N TYR A 89 -0.04 -4.32 19.79
CA TYR A 89 -0.78 -3.55 20.79
C TYR A 89 -2.27 -3.89 20.84
N ILE A 90 -2.91 -4.07 19.69
CA ILE A 90 -4.36 -4.19 19.60
C ILE A 90 -4.78 -5.64 19.90
N PHE A 91 -4.22 -6.61 19.17
CA PHE A 91 -4.57 -8.01 19.33
C PHE A 91 -4.36 -8.55 20.75
N PRO A 92 -3.22 -8.31 21.42
CA PRO A 92 -3.00 -8.79 22.78
C PRO A 92 -3.98 -8.17 23.78
N THR A 93 -4.29 -6.88 23.62
CA THR A 93 -5.23 -6.17 24.49
C THR A 93 -6.65 -6.72 24.34
N ILE A 94 -7.09 -6.98 23.11
CA ILE A 94 -8.41 -7.58 22.84
C ILE A 94 -8.45 -9.01 23.39
N LEU A 95 -7.42 -9.81 23.13
CA LEU A 95 -7.33 -11.18 23.60
C LEU A 95 -7.38 -11.27 25.13
N ASN A 96 -6.63 -10.41 25.82
CA ASN A 96 -6.64 -10.36 27.29
C ASN A 96 -8.01 -9.95 27.85
N LYS A 97 -8.70 -9.00 27.21
CA LYS A 97 -10.07 -8.63 27.60
C LYS A 97 -11.07 -9.77 27.39
N LEU A 98 -10.97 -10.49 26.28
CA LEU A 98 -11.81 -11.66 26.01
C LEU A 98 -11.56 -12.78 27.02
N LEU A 99 -10.30 -13.09 27.31
CA LEU A 99 -9.93 -14.09 28.31
C LEU A 99 -10.42 -13.72 29.71
N PHE A 100 -10.41 -12.43 30.06
CA PHE A 100 -10.98 -11.95 31.33
C PHE A 100 -12.50 -12.11 31.42
N ILE A 101 -13.23 -11.96 30.31
CA ILE A 101 -14.70 -12.13 30.28
C ILE A 101 -15.09 -13.62 30.37
N LEU A 102 -14.22 -14.52 29.90
CA LEU A 102 -14.49 -15.96 29.83
C LEU A 102 -14.11 -16.73 31.11
N ASN A 103 -13.32 -16.12 32.01
CA ASN A 103 -12.97 -16.65 33.34
C ASN A 103 -13.85 -16.05 34.44
#